data_AF-A0A2I0D866-F1
#
_entry.id   AF-A0A2I0D866-F1
#
_cell.length_a   1.000
_cell.length_b   1.000
_cell.length_c   1.000
_cell.angle_alpha   90.00
_cell.angle_beta   90.00
_cell.angle_gamma   90.00
#
_symmetry.space_group_name_H-M   'P 1'
#
loop_
_entity.id
_entity.type
_entity.pdbx_description
1 polymer ?
#
loop_
_entity_poly.entity_id
_entity_poly.type
_entity_poly.pdbx_seq_one_letter_code
_entity_poly.pdbx_strand_id
1 'polypeptide(L)' 'MNRDIKYFEIDISHLVFDVTDSDGNYSQFKNNPSGFKKFVKLLDI' A
#
# COMPACT_ATOMS: atom_id res chain seq x y z
N MET A 1 -9.06 -23.92 -0.29
CA MET A 1 -9.49 -22.60 0.22
C MET A 1 -8.28 -21.98 0.91
N ASN A 2 -7.39 -21.35 0.12
CA ASN A 2 -6.26 -20.57 0.62
C ASN A 2 -6.72 -19.10 0.60
N ARG A 3 -6.89 -18.50 1.77
CA ARG A 3 -7.64 -17.26 1.98
C ARG A 3 -6.72 -16.07 2.34
N ASP A 4 -5.48 -16.07 1.86
CA ASP A 4 -4.45 -15.10 2.29
C ASP A 4 -3.88 -14.24 1.17
N ILE A 5 -4.58 -14.13 0.02
CA ILE A 5 -4.18 -13.20 -1.03
C ILE A 5 -4.89 -11.87 -0.78
N LYS A 6 -4.13 -10.86 -0.36
CA LYS A 6 -4.59 -9.46 -0.28
C LYS A 6 -4.23 -8.72 -1.55
N TYR A 7 -5.20 -8.02 -2.13
CA TYR A 7 -4.99 -7.17 -3.30
C TYR A 7 -4.90 -5.71 -2.86
N PHE A 8 -3.96 -4.99 -3.46
CA PHE A 8 -3.79 -3.56 -3.26
C PHE A 8 -3.76 -2.88 -4.62
N GLU A 9 -4.57 -1.84 -4.78
CA GLU A 9 -4.48 -0.90 -5.90
C GLU A 9 -3.50 0.20 -5.51
N ILE A 10 -2.52 0.48 -6.37
CA ILE A 10 -1.49 1.47 -6.11
C ILE A 10 -1.45 2.48 -7.26
N ASP A 11 -1.65 3.75 -6.94
CA ASP A 11 -1.46 4.86 -7.88
C ASP A 11 -0.22 5.67 -7.48
N ILE A 12 0.72 5.87 -8.41
CA ILE A 12 2.03 6.47 -8.11
C ILE A 12 2.18 7.79 -8.86
N SER A 13 2.37 8.85 -8.08
CA SER A 13 2.73 10.18 -8.54
C SER A 13 4.20 10.51 -8.25
N HIS A 14 4.66 11.68 -8.71
CA HIS A 14 6.05 12.12 -8.52
C HIS A 14 6.46 12.10 -7.03
N LEU A 15 5.63 12.64 -6.13
CA LEU A 15 5.98 12.86 -4.72
C LEU A 15 5.33 11.89 -3.74
N VAL A 16 4.24 11.24 -4.13
CA VAL A 16 3.42 10.38 -3.27
C VAL A 16 2.88 9.20 -4.07
N PHE A 17 2.48 8.16 -3.36
CA PHE A 17 1.69 7.07 -3.92
C PHE A 17 0.52 6.76 -2.99
N ASP A 18 -0.60 6.44 -3.60
CA ASP A 18 -1.85 6.10 -2.94
C ASP A 18 -2.04 4.59 -2.99
N VAL A 19 -2.52 4.02 -1.90
CA VAL A 19 -2.77 2.59 -1.75
C VAL A 19 -4.20 2.40 -1.29
N THR A 20 -4.95 1.60 -2.04
CA THR A 20 -6.30 1.16 -1.65
C THR A 20 -6.28 -0.35 -1.48
N ASP A 21 -6.72 -0.86 -0.34
CA ASP A 21 -6.89 -2.30 -0.14
C ASP A 21 -8.23 -2.80 -0.69
N SER A 22 -8.40 -4.11 -0.75
CA SER A 22 -9.66 -4.73 -1.19
C SER A 22 -10.88 -4.42 -0.33
N ASP A 23 -10.66 -3.95 0.90
CA ASP A 23 -11.72 -3.59 1.85
C ASP A 23 -12.11 -2.10 1.73
N GLY A 24 -11.44 -1.35 0.86
CA GLY A 24 -11.70 0.07 0.61
C GLY A 24 -10.97 1.03 1.55
N ASN A 25 -9.98 0.56 2.33
CA ASN A 25 -9.14 1.44 3.13
C ASN A 25 -8.11 2.14 2.23
N TYR A 26 -8.05 3.46 2.36
CA TYR A 26 -7.13 4.32 1.61
C TYR A 26 -5.96 4.79 2.49
N SER A 27 -4.74 4.70 1.97
CA SER A 27 -3.51 5.17 2.61
C SER A 27 -2.59 5.84 1.62
N GLN A 28 -2.08 7.02 1.95
CA GLN A 28 -1.11 7.74 1.11
C GLN A 28 0.29 7.73 1.75
N PHE A 29 1.29 7.47 0.93
CA PHE A 29 2.70 7.44 1.31
C PHE A 29 3.53 8.40 0.46
N LYS A 30 4.68 8.83 0.99
CA LYS A 30 5.65 9.59 0.19
C LYS A 30 6.36 8.64 -0.78
N ASN A 31 6.58 9.09 -2.02
CA ASN A 31 7.38 8.39 -3.02
C ASN A 31 8.88 8.53 -2.72
N ASN A 32 9.30 7.97 -1.59
CA ASN A 32 10.68 7.92 -1.16
C ASN A 32 10.91 6.67 -0.28
N PRO A 33 12.17 6.31 0.03
CA PRO A 33 12.46 5.09 0.78
C PRO A 33 11.75 4.99 2.14
N SER A 34 11.54 6.12 2.82
CA SER A 34 10.84 6.14 4.11
C SER A 34 9.34 5.86 3.98
N GLY A 35 8.70 6.30 2.89
CA GLY A 35 7.30 6.01 2.59
C GLY A 35 7.10 4.55 2.22
N PHE A 36 7.99 3.99 1.39
CA PHE A 36 7.99 2.56 1.09
C PHE A 36 8.20 1.70 2.34
N LYS A 37 9.08 2.08 3.26
CA LYS A 37 9.26 1.36 4.52
C LYS A 37 7.98 1.34 5.38
N LYS A 38 7.15 2.38 5.31
CA LYS A 38 5.84 2.40 5.98
C LYS A 38 4.82 1.51 5.26
N PHE A 39 4.83 1.51 3.94
CA PHE A 39 3.96 0.63 3.15
C PHE A 39 4.27 -0.86 3.36
N VAL A 40 5.55 -1.26 3.38
CA VAL A 40 5.94 -2.66 3.64
C VAL A 40 5.43 -3.16 5.01
N LYS A 41 5.38 -2.29 6.03
CA LYS A 41 4.78 -2.65 7.33
C LYS A 41 3.28 -2.94 7.29
N LEU A 42 2.57 -2.51 6.25
CA LEU A 42 1.16 -2.89 6.04
C LEU A 42 1.01 -4.23 5.31
N LEU A 43 2.06 -4.67 4.61
CA LEU A 43 2.10 -5.95 3.91
C LEU A 43 2.50 -7.09 4.84
N ASP A 44 3.40 -6.84 5.80
CA ASP A 44 3.71 -7.76 6.88
C ASP A 44 2.59 -7.75 7.93
N ILE A 45 1.83 -8.85 8.00
CA ILE A 45 0.94 -9.19 9.13
C ILE A 45 1.79 -9.47 10.38
#